data_AF-A0A2V6BBB2-F1
#
_entry.id   AF-A0A2V6BBB2-F1
#
_cell.length_a   1.000
_cell.length_b   1.000
_cell.length_c   1.000
_cell.angle_alpha   90.00
_cell.angle_beta   90.00
_cell.angle_gamma   90.00
#
_symmetry.space_group_name_H-M   'P 1'
#
loop_
_entity.id
_entity.type
_entity.pdbx_description
1 polymer ?
#
loop_
_entity_poly.entity_id
_entity_poly.type
_entity_poly.pdbx_seq_one_letter_code
_entity_poly.pdbx_strand_id
1 'polypeptide(L)'
;MDNITANASASPVMDYVIRQLTPEDEPILWEMLHQGLSSPKKKQLPTGEIVHRPEFARYVEGWGRAGDTGFVAHSKKDGMLIGAVWLRNPAARSDAPPELALVV
;
A
#
# COMPACT_ATOMS: atom_id res chain seq x y z
N MET A 1 3.62 -38.13 -30.40
CA MET A 1 3.69 -36.71 -30.80
C MET A 1 2.99 -35.91 -29.73
N ASP A 2 3.84 -35.31 -28.92
CA ASP A 2 3.53 -34.62 -27.68
C ASP A 2 2.90 -33.27 -27.98
N ASN A 3 1.78 -32.94 -27.32
CA ASN A 3 1.38 -31.55 -27.20
C ASN A 3 1.09 -31.25 -25.73
N ILE A 4 2.13 -30.66 -25.16
CA ILE A 4 2.31 -30.15 -23.81
C ILE A 4 1.04 -29.42 -23.36
N THR A 5 0.33 -30.02 -22.41
CA THR A 5 -0.54 -29.27 -21.51
C THR A 5 0.40 -28.35 -20.76
N ALA A 6 0.40 -27.07 -21.15
CA ALA A 6 1.10 -26.03 -20.42
C ALA A 6 0.49 -26.01 -19.01
N ASN A 7 1.17 -26.68 -18.08
CA ASN A 7 1.04 -26.43 -16.66
C ASN A 7 1.33 -24.95 -16.47
N ALA A 8 0.29 -24.13 -16.47
CA ALA A 8 0.32 -22.86 -15.78
C ALA A 8 0.61 -23.23 -14.33
N SER A 9 1.87 -23.08 -13.92
CA SER A 9 2.30 -23.23 -12.54
C SER A 9 1.35 -22.39 -11.68
N ALA A 10 0.39 -23.03 -11.05
CA ALA A 10 -0.41 -22.41 -10.02
C ALA A 10 0.59 -21.98 -8.95
N SER A 11 0.85 -20.67 -8.89
CA SER A 11 1.55 -20.04 -7.77
C SER A 11 0.94 -20.60 -6.48
N PRO A 12 1.73 -20.87 -5.42
CA PRO A 12 1.16 -21.38 -4.18
C PRO A 12 -0.04 -20.50 -3.85
N VAL A 13 -1.22 -21.09 -3.67
CA VAL A 13 -2.45 -20.35 -3.37
C VAL A 13 -2.15 -19.56 -2.11
N MET A 14 -1.78 -18.30 -2.30
CA MET A 14 -1.41 -17.39 -1.23
C MET A 14 -2.74 -16.98 -0.63
N ASP A 15 -3.12 -17.69 0.43
CA ASP A 15 -4.31 -17.38 1.19
C ASP A 15 -4.13 -16.01 1.84
N TYR A 16 -4.83 -15.00 1.33
CA TYR A 16 -4.81 -13.64 1.87
C TYR A 16 -6.23 -13.18 2.27
N VAL A 17 -6.29 -12.23 3.21
CA VAL A 17 -7.50 -11.47 3.57
C VAL A 17 -7.23 -10.02 3.23
N ILE A 18 -8.09 -9.46 2.39
CA ILE A 18 -8.13 -8.03 2.14
C ILE A 18 -9.25 -7.46 3.00
N ARG A 19 -8.94 -6.43 3.78
CA ARG A 19 -9.93 -5.66 4.52
C ARG A 19 -9.77 -4.17 4.24
N GLN A 20 -10.84 -3.43 4.45
CA GLN A 20 -10.79 -1.97 4.37
C GLN A 20 -9.89 -1.42 5.49
N LEU A 21 -9.14 -0.38 5.16
CA LEU A 21 -8.37 0.41 6.13
C LEU A 21 -9.31 1.24 6.99
N THR A 22 -9.00 1.29 8.27
CA THR A 22 -9.69 2.06 9.29
C THR A 22 -8.77 3.17 9.79
N PRO A 23 -9.28 4.18 10.51
CA PRO A 23 -8.43 5.22 11.12
C PRO A 23 -7.36 4.63 12.06
N GLU A 24 -7.63 3.48 12.67
CA GLU A 24 -6.71 2.76 13.56
C GLU A 24 -5.49 2.18 12.82
N ASP A 25 -5.57 2.06 11.49
CA ASP A 25 -4.49 1.52 10.65
C ASP A 25 -3.50 2.58 10.17
N GLU A 26 -3.61 3.83 10.66
CA GLU A 26 -2.63 4.88 10.36
C GLU A 26 -1.16 4.43 10.58
N PRO A 27 -0.80 3.73 11.67
CA PRO A 27 0.57 3.26 11.88
C PRO A 27 1.04 2.29 10.79
N ILE A 28 0.15 1.41 10.31
CA ILE A 28 0.44 0.46 9.24
C ILE A 28 0.76 1.20 7.94
N LEU A 29 0.01 2.28 7.67
CA LEU A 29 0.23 3.12 6.50
C LEU A 29 1.56 3.88 6.56
N TRP A 30 1.97 4.33 7.76
CA TRP A 30 3.29 4.96 7.94
C TRP A 30 4.43 3.97 7.65
N GLU A 31 4.31 2.73 8.12
CA GLU A 31 5.28 1.66 7.82
C GLU A 31 5.31 1.34 6.32
N MET A 32 4.15 1.25 5.67
CA MET A 32 4.05 0.97 4.24
C MET A 32 4.62 2.08 3.38
N LEU A 33 4.34 3.34 3.73
CA LEU A 33 4.93 4.50 3.05
C LEU A 33 6.46 4.49 3.22
N HIS A 34 6.95 4.19 4.42
CA HIS A 34 8.38 4.05 4.67
C HIS A 34 9.01 2.97 3.78
N GLN A 35 8.40 1.78 3.72
CA GLN A 35 8.87 0.68 2.88
C GLN A 35 8.86 1.04 1.39
N GLY A 36 7.80 1.69 0.90
CA GLY A 36 7.69 2.12 -0.49
C GLY A 36 8.72 3.18 -0.91
N LEU A 37 9.10 4.09 0.00
CA LEU A 37 10.15 5.08 -0.24
C LEU A 37 11.56 4.50 -0.09
N SER A 38 11.70 3.39 0.64
CA SER A 38 12.94 2.67 0.87
C SER A 38 13.37 1.86 -0.35
N SER A 39 13.77 2.54 -1.44
CA SER A 39 14.36 1.85 -2.59
C SER A 39 15.74 1.26 -2.25
N PRO A 40 16.00 -0.05 -2.51
CA PRO A 40 17.27 -0.69 -2.19
C PRO A 40 18.48 -0.09 -2.96
N LYS A 41 18.23 0.66 -4.04
CA LYS A 41 19.27 1.37 -4.80
C LYS A 41 19.65 2.74 -4.22
N LYS A 42 18.82 3.35 -3.36
CA LYS A 42 19.05 4.69 -2.79
C LYS A 42 19.57 4.57 -1.35
N LYS A 43 20.84 4.16 -1.24
CA LYS A 43 21.57 3.87 0.01
C LYS A 43 21.83 5.09 0.94
N GLN A 44 21.17 6.23 0.75
CA GLN A 44 21.63 7.52 1.34
C GLN A 44 20.55 8.37 2.00
N LEU A 45 19.32 7.91 2.06
CA LEU A 45 18.22 8.73 2.52
C LEU A 45 17.80 8.22 3.91
N PRO A 46 18.00 8.99 5.01
CA PRO A 46 17.68 8.57 6.36
C PRO A 46 16.21 8.21 6.42
N THR A 47 15.98 6.90 6.51
CA THR A 47 14.79 6.25 5.96
C THR A 47 13.51 6.68 6.67
N GLY A 48 13.59 6.99 7.97
CA GLY A 48 12.46 7.44 8.80
C GLY A 48 12.09 8.92 8.65
N GLU A 49 13.01 9.81 8.29
CA GLU A 49 12.71 11.26 8.23
C GLU A 49 11.99 11.66 6.94
N ILE A 50 12.12 10.84 5.89
CA ILE A 50 11.55 11.13 4.58
C ILE A 50 10.05 11.00 4.60
N VAL A 51 9.50 10.01 5.31
CA VAL A 51 8.05 9.86 5.41
C VAL A 51 7.40 11.08 6.05
N HIS A 52 8.11 11.76 6.97
CA HIS A 52 7.64 12.98 7.63
C HIS A 52 7.75 14.24 6.76
N ARG A 53 8.32 14.16 5.56
CA ARG A 53 8.29 15.30 4.63
C ARG A 53 6.84 15.57 4.22
N PRO A 54 6.43 16.84 4.11
CA PRO A 54 5.05 17.21 3.78
C PRO A 54 4.58 16.71 2.41
N GLU A 55 5.51 16.33 1.52
CA GLU A 55 5.22 15.68 0.24
C GLU A 55 4.71 14.24 0.38
N PHE A 56 5.13 13.51 1.42
CA PHE A 56 4.77 12.11 1.65
C PHE A 56 3.80 11.96 2.82
N ALA A 57 4.03 12.69 3.92
CA ALA A 57 3.20 12.70 5.11
C ALA A 57 1.72 12.98 4.77
N ARG A 58 1.46 13.85 3.79
CA ARG A 58 0.09 14.20 3.36
C ARG A 58 -0.78 13.01 2.95
N TYR A 59 -0.20 11.86 2.58
CA TYR A 59 -0.95 10.68 2.15
C TYR A 59 -1.41 9.79 3.31
N VAL A 60 -0.77 9.93 4.48
CA VAL A 60 -1.02 9.06 5.64
C VAL A 60 -1.46 9.87 6.84
N GLU A 61 -0.82 11.01 7.11
CA GLU A 61 -1.02 11.83 8.31
C GLU A 61 -2.51 12.13 8.56
N GLY A 62 -2.96 11.77 9.77
CA GLY A 62 -4.34 11.88 10.21
C GLY A 62 -5.30 11.11 9.32
N TRP A 63 -4.97 9.84 9.03
CA TRP A 63 -5.80 8.92 8.26
C TRP A 63 -7.20 8.72 8.87
N GLY A 64 -8.19 8.50 8.00
CA GLY A 64 -9.59 8.35 8.40
C GLY A 64 -10.44 9.60 8.18
N ARG A 65 -9.98 10.55 7.35
CA ARG A 65 -10.75 11.73 6.96
C ARG A 65 -11.80 11.37 5.91
N ALA A 66 -12.78 12.25 5.73
CA ALA A 66 -13.73 12.13 4.62
C ALA A 66 -12.98 12.15 3.28
N GLY A 67 -13.12 11.08 2.50
CA GLY A 67 -12.42 10.90 1.22
C GLY A 67 -11.18 10.00 1.30
N ASP A 68 -10.77 9.59 2.49
CA ASP A 68 -9.77 8.51 2.67
C ASP A 68 -10.43 7.16 2.41
N THR A 69 -9.89 6.41 1.45
CA THR A 69 -10.30 5.03 1.19
C THR A 69 -9.09 4.17 0.92
N GLY A 70 -9.10 2.94 1.38
CA GLY A 70 -8.01 2.03 1.11
C GLY A 70 -8.24 0.64 1.66
N PHE A 71 -7.33 -0.25 1.30
CA PHE A 71 -7.37 -1.66 1.65
C PHE A 71 -6.00 -2.13 2.10
N VAL A 72 -6.01 -3.09 3.01
CA VAL A 72 -4.82 -3.76 3.52
C VAL A 72 -4.97 -5.25 3.36
N ALA A 73 -3.93 -5.90 2.85
CA ALA A 73 -3.84 -7.33 2.65
C ALA A 73 -2.96 -7.97 3.73
N HIS A 74 -3.51 -8.98 4.38
CA HIS A 74 -2.78 -9.81 5.34
C HIS A 74 -2.79 -11.26 4.87
N SER A 75 -1.72 -12.00 5.15
CA SER A 75 -1.68 -13.44 4.94
C SER A 75 -2.59 -14.14 5.94
N LYS A 76 -3.43 -15.08 5.49
CA LYS A 76 -4.30 -15.88 6.35
C LYS A 76 -3.53 -16.83 7.26
N LYS A 77 -2.30 -17.20 6.87
CA LYS A 77 -1.53 -18.25 7.57
C LYS A 77 -0.89 -17.74 8.85
N ASP A 78 -0.39 -16.51 8.83
CA ASP A 78 0.44 -15.91 9.87
C ASP A 78 -0.03 -14.50 10.27
N GLY A 79 -1.03 -13.93 9.58
CA GLY A 79 -1.46 -12.56 9.79
C GLY A 79 -0.46 -11.53 9.29
N MET A 80 0.58 -11.94 8.56
CA MET A 80 1.63 -11.03 8.11
C MET A 80 1.07 -10.03 7.11
N LEU A 81 1.43 -8.77 7.29
CA LEU A 81 1.09 -7.69 6.40
C LEU A 81 1.78 -7.91 5.04
N ILE A 82 0.98 -8.15 3.99
CA ILE A 82 1.47 -8.40 2.63
C ILE A 82 1.61 -7.08 1.87
N GLY A 83 0.69 -6.15 2.09
CA GLY A 83 0.69 -4.86 1.42
C GLY A 83 -0.55 -4.03 1.74
N ALA A 84 -0.50 -2.75 1.37
CA ALA A 84 -1.62 -1.83 1.50
C ALA A 84 -1.73 -0.95 0.25
N VAL A 85 -2.95 -0.57 -0.10
CA VAL A 85 -3.25 0.42 -1.14
C VAL A 85 -4.22 1.43 -0.55
N TRP A 86 -3.93 2.71 -0.72
CA TRP A 86 -4.76 3.76 -0.19
C TRP A 86 -4.81 4.96 -1.13
N LEU A 87 -5.96 5.62 -1.10
CA LEU A 87 -6.27 6.81 -1.87
C LEU A 87 -6.85 7.84 -0.91
N ARG A 88 -6.33 9.06 -1.01
CA ARG A 88 -6.87 10.21 -0.32
C ARG A 88 -7.45 11.14 -1.37
N ASN A 89 -8.76 11.15 -1.50
CA ASN A 89 -9.44 12.16 -2.30
C ASN A 89 -9.70 13.37 -1.40
N PRO A 90 -9.07 14.54 -1.64
CA PRO A 90 -9.45 15.74 -0.92
C PRO A 90 -10.91 16.04 -1.26
N ALA A 91 -11.81 15.83 -0.30
CA ALA A 91 -13.21 16.20 -0.40
C ALA A 91 -13.36 17.73 -0.42
N ALA A 92 -12.78 18.39 -1.41
CA ALA A 92 -12.91 19.81 -1.74
C ALA A 92 -12.31 20.12 -3.12
N ARG A 93 -12.59 19.30 -4.14
CA ARG A 93 -12.77 19.79 -5.52
C ARG A 93 -13.31 18.69 -6.42
N SER A 94 -14.55 18.86 -6.85
CA SER A 94 -15.26 18.04 -7.83
C SER A 94 -14.64 18.06 -9.25
N ASP A 95 -13.36 18.46 -9.42
CA ASP A 95 -12.80 18.75 -10.76
C ASP A 95 -11.27 18.61 -10.88
N ALA A 96 -10.62 17.73 -10.10
CA ALA A 96 -9.20 17.39 -10.32
C ALA A 96 -9.00 15.87 -10.37
N PRO A 97 -8.32 15.34 -11.41
CA PRO A 97 -8.10 13.90 -11.54
C PRO A 97 -7.21 13.37 -10.40
N PRO A 98 -7.52 12.20 -9.81
CA PRO A 98 -6.75 11.63 -8.72
C PRO A 98 -5.35 11.20 -9.20
N GLU A 99 -4.29 11.71 -8.57
CA GLU A 99 -2.92 11.20 -8.74
C GLU A 99 -2.77 9.89 -7.95
N LEU A 100 -2.73 8.76 -8.66
CA LEU A 100 -2.48 7.43 -8.09
C LEU A 100 -0.98 7.23 -7.86
N ALA A 101 -0.59 6.88 -6.63
CA ALA A 101 0.71 6.29 -6.33
C ALA A 101 0.53 4.79 -6.05
N LEU A 102 1.22 3.94 -6.82
CA LEU A 102 1.27 2.49 -6.63
C LEU A 102 2.71 2.11 -6.21
N VAL A 103 2.85 1.30 -5.16
CA VAL A 103 4.10 0.62 -4.78
C VAL A 103 3.83 -0.89 -4.84
N VAL A 104 4.74 -1.63 -5.49
CA VAL A 104 4.71 -3.09 -5.70
C VAL A 104 5.96 -3.69 -5.08
#